data_AF-A0A011PTX8-F1
#
_entry.id   AF-A0A011PTX8-F1
#
_cell.length_a   1.000
_cell.length_b   1.000
_cell.length_c   1.000
_cell.angle_alpha   90.00
_cell.angle_beta   90.00
_cell.angle_gamma   90.00
#
_symmetry.space_group_name_H-M   'P 1'
#
loop_
_entity.id
_entity.type
_entity.pdbx_description
1 polymer ?
#
loop_
_entity_poly.entity_id
_entity_poly.type
_entity_poly.pdbx_seq_one_letter_code
_entity_poly.pdbx_strand_id
1 'polypeptide(L)'
;MEYVLFSVADLVGQAVVTDADLHAWYDSHRDRYQQPEERRASHILILAATGDADKDSARAKAEEVLKEVQKAPARFADLARKYSQDPGSAAKGGDLGVVARGTMVKPFEEAVFSLRENELSGLVQSEFGYHIIMVTGIRPGKQRSFAEVRPEIESELKQQAAQRRFAEEAEAFSNTVYEQPDSLQPAVERFKLKLQQSAWIPRNPPPEAMARLGPLGNAKALSAIFSEDSIKNKRNTEAIEVAPNTLLAARVIEHRPASVRPFEVVKSEIEATLKAQGEAALARSAGEARLAELRQGGADTVAWAPVRKLSRQDPRQLSPAAARAIFSADVHKLPAYVGAATGDAGYVLYKIVKVVQPEGLDEARRQALQREYALILGQEDFAAYLAGLRQRYKIDINKAALERKER
;
A
#
# COMPACT_ATOMS: atom_id res chain seq x y z
N MET A 1 -14.93 -27.41 -5.53
CA MET A 1 -15.25 -27.77 -4.12
C MET A 1 -16.45 -26.96 -3.69
N GLU A 2 -17.01 -27.21 -2.51
CA GLU A 2 -18.03 -26.35 -1.91
C GLU A 2 -17.50 -25.71 -0.62
N TYR A 3 -18.06 -24.56 -0.25
CA TYR A 3 -17.69 -23.83 0.94
C TYR A 3 -18.82 -22.94 1.43
N VAL A 4 -18.75 -22.58 2.70
CA VAL A 4 -19.64 -21.60 3.35
C VAL A 4 -18.80 -20.53 4.03
N LEU A 5 -19.34 -19.32 4.06
CA LEU A 5 -18.81 -18.21 4.83
C LEU A 5 -19.78 -17.92 5.97
N PHE A 6 -19.25 -17.83 7.18
CA PHE A 6 -19.95 -17.30 8.33
C PHE A 6 -19.30 -15.96 8.66
N SER A 7 -20.00 -14.86 8.37
CA SER A 7 -19.43 -13.51 8.48
C SER A 7 -20.45 -12.50 9.00
N VAL A 8 -19.96 -11.42 9.62
CA VAL A 8 -20.81 -10.28 9.99
C VAL A 8 -21.56 -9.73 8.78
N ALA A 9 -20.93 -9.67 7.60
CA ALA A 9 -21.55 -9.19 6.38
C ALA A 9 -22.77 -10.04 5.96
N ASP A 10 -22.68 -11.37 6.08
CA ASP A 10 -23.81 -12.27 5.80
C ASP A 10 -24.92 -12.14 6.86
N LEU A 11 -24.55 -11.90 8.11
CA LEU A 11 -25.49 -11.76 9.22
C LEU A 11 -26.23 -10.41 9.22
N VAL A 12 -25.65 -9.34 8.69
CA VAL A 12 -26.34 -8.04 8.52
C VAL A 12 -27.60 -8.18 7.68
N GLY A 13 -27.55 -8.99 6.62
CA GLY A 13 -28.72 -9.28 5.78
C GLY A 13 -29.82 -10.08 6.49
N GLN A 14 -29.49 -10.73 7.62
CA GLN A 14 -30.41 -11.51 8.44
C GLN A 14 -30.85 -10.74 9.70
N ALA A 15 -30.21 -9.62 10.03
CA ALA A 15 -30.50 -8.84 11.22
C ALA A 15 -31.86 -8.15 11.08
N VAL A 16 -32.74 -8.44 12.04
CA VAL A 16 -34.06 -7.81 12.14
C VAL A 16 -33.95 -6.69 13.17
N VAL A 17 -34.21 -5.45 12.74
CA VAL A 17 -34.29 -4.28 13.61
C VAL A 17 -35.71 -3.76 13.52
N THR A 18 -36.39 -3.65 14.65
CA THR A 18 -37.79 -3.20 14.68
C THR A 18 -37.87 -1.68 14.67
N ASP A 19 -39.01 -1.14 14.27
CA ASP A 19 -39.23 0.32 14.31
C ASP A 19 -39.14 0.88 15.74
N ALA A 20 -39.54 0.08 16.74
CA ALA A 20 -39.37 0.39 18.15
C ALA A 20 -37.90 0.52 18.55
N ASP A 21 -37.01 -0.35 18.05
CA ASP A 21 -35.57 -0.27 18.32
C ASP A 21 -34.96 1.00 17.72
N LEU A 22 -35.38 1.36 16.49
CA LEU A 22 -34.93 2.56 15.80
C LEU A 22 -35.33 3.82 16.57
N HIS A 23 -36.59 3.88 17.03
CA HIS A 23 -37.10 5.00 17.83
C HIS A 23 -36.40 5.09 19.19
N ALA A 24 -36.24 3.97 19.90
CA ALA A 24 -35.54 3.93 21.19
C ALA A 24 -34.07 4.38 21.05
N TRP A 25 -33.38 3.96 19.99
CA TRP A 25 -32.03 4.42 19.70
C TRP A 25 -31.97 5.92 19.43
N TYR A 26 -32.84 6.43 18.54
CA TYR A 26 -32.90 7.86 18.24
C TYR A 26 -33.15 8.70 19.49
N ASP A 27 -34.09 8.28 20.34
CA ASP A 27 -34.46 9.01 21.56
C ASP A 27 -33.36 9.00 22.62
N SER A 28 -32.65 7.87 22.76
CA SER A 28 -31.51 7.75 23.70
C SER A 28 -30.22 8.41 23.20
N HIS A 29 -30.12 8.73 21.90
CA HIS A 29 -28.92 9.28 21.28
C HIS A 29 -29.18 10.59 20.52
N ARG A 30 -30.20 11.37 20.89
CA ARG A 30 -30.58 12.60 20.18
C ARG A 30 -29.42 13.58 20.00
N ASP A 31 -28.54 13.67 21.01
CA ASP A 31 -27.37 14.55 20.97
C ASP A 31 -26.42 14.22 19.81
N ARG A 32 -26.33 12.95 19.38
CA ARG A 32 -25.51 12.54 18.23
C ARG A 32 -26.08 13.02 16.89
N TYR A 33 -27.36 13.34 16.85
CA TYR A 33 -28.08 13.79 15.66
C TYR A 33 -28.33 15.30 15.67
N GLN A 34 -27.73 16.02 16.61
CA GLN A 34 -27.73 17.47 16.63
C GLN A 34 -26.72 18.00 15.62
N GLN A 35 -27.19 18.70 14.60
CA GLN A 35 -26.32 19.53 13.77
C GLN A 35 -26.03 20.81 14.55
N PRO A 36 -24.75 21.12 14.82
CA PRO A 36 -24.39 22.36 15.49
C PRO A 36 -24.74 23.56 14.62
N GLU A 37 -24.99 24.69 15.27
CA GLU A 37 -25.12 25.96 14.58
C GLU A 37 -23.78 26.36 13.96
N GLU A 38 -23.82 26.70 12.68
CA GLU A 38 -22.67 27.11 11.89
C GLU A 38 -22.88 28.54 11.40
N ARG A 39 -21.86 29.40 11.50
CA ARG A 39 -21.93 30.78 11.01
C ARG A 39 -20.75 31.06 10.10
N ARG A 40 -21.01 31.68 8.95
CA ARG A 40 -19.93 32.19 8.11
C ARG A 40 -19.57 33.59 8.57
N ALA A 41 -18.32 33.80 8.98
CA ALA A 41 -17.87 35.07 9.53
C ALA A 41 -16.66 35.62 8.77
N SER A 42 -16.57 36.94 8.71
CA SER A 42 -15.38 37.66 8.29
C SER A 42 -14.95 38.60 9.41
N HIS A 43 -13.64 38.83 9.55
CA HIS A 43 -13.14 39.72 10.59
C HIS A 43 -12.01 40.64 10.14
N ILE A 44 -11.83 41.71 10.90
CA ILE A 44 -10.67 42.59 10.85
C ILE A 44 -10.04 42.60 12.23
N LEU A 45 -8.88 41.95 12.35
CA LEU A 45 -8.05 41.99 13.54
C LEU A 45 -7.09 43.19 13.52
N ILE A 46 -7.08 43.97 14.61
CA ILE A 46 -6.04 44.93 14.96
C ILE A 46 -5.32 44.40 16.21
N LEU A 47 -4.05 44.05 16.06
CA LEU A 47 -3.26 43.48 17.15
C LEU A 47 -3.03 44.51 18.25
N ALA A 48 -3.14 44.07 19.51
CA ALA A 48 -2.72 44.87 20.66
C ALA A 48 -1.56 44.16 21.36
N ALA A 49 -0.43 44.84 21.52
CA ALA A 49 0.69 44.31 22.31
C ALA A 49 0.34 44.32 23.81
N THR A 50 1.14 43.63 24.62
CA THR A 50 0.84 43.36 26.04
C THR A 50 0.92 44.60 26.95
N GLY A 51 1.42 45.75 26.48
CA GLY A 51 1.51 47.00 27.23
C GLY A 51 0.27 47.90 27.13
N ASP A 52 -0.06 48.64 28.19
CA ASP A 52 -1.29 49.45 28.26
C ASP A 52 -1.34 50.60 27.25
N ALA A 53 -0.21 51.24 26.96
CA ALA A 53 -0.13 52.30 25.93
C ALA A 53 -0.41 51.76 24.50
N ASP A 54 -0.04 50.51 24.22
CA ASP A 54 -0.27 49.88 22.92
C ASP A 54 -1.73 49.43 22.76
N LYS A 55 -2.41 49.09 23.85
CA LYS A 55 -3.84 48.77 23.84
C LYS A 55 -4.72 49.98 23.50
N ASP A 56 -4.36 51.16 24.00
CA ASP A 56 -5.10 52.40 23.70
C ASP A 56 -4.93 52.81 22.24
N SER A 57 -3.71 52.68 21.70
CA SER A 57 -3.42 52.93 20.28
C SER A 57 -4.15 51.93 19.36
N ALA A 58 -4.07 50.63 19.67
CA ALA A 58 -4.77 49.58 18.93
C ALA A 58 -6.30 49.77 18.98
N ARG A 59 -6.83 50.17 20.13
CA ARG A 59 -8.25 50.48 20.29
C ARG A 59 -8.67 51.67 19.44
N ALA A 60 -7.94 52.78 19.51
CA ALA A 60 -8.24 53.97 18.71
C ALA A 60 -8.22 53.65 17.21
N LYS A 61 -7.25 52.84 16.77
CA LYS A 61 -7.17 52.40 15.38
C LYS A 61 -8.36 51.51 15.00
N ALA A 62 -8.73 50.58 15.85
CA ALA A 62 -9.85 49.69 15.58
C ALA A 62 -11.20 50.43 15.62
N GLU A 63 -11.36 51.46 16.47
CA GLU A 63 -12.53 52.34 16.46
C GLU A 63 -12.63 53.18 15.17
N GLU A 64 -11.50 53.64 14.63
CA GLU A 64 -11.45 54.31 13.32
C GLU A 64 -11.90 53.37 12.20
N VAL A 65 -11.34 52.15 12.16
CA VAL A 65 -11.70 51.16 11.16
C VAL A 65 -13.17 50.74 11.30
N LEU A 66 -13.68 50.58 12.52
CA LEU A 66 -15.09 50.27 12.77
C LEU A 66 -16.00 51.37 12.20
N LYS A 67 -15.65 52.64 12.37
CA LYS A 67 -16.40 53.77 11.78
C LYS A 67 -16.36 53.75 10.25
N GLU A 68 -15.24 53.37 9.63
CA GLU A 68 -15.16 53.20 8.17
C GLU A 68 -16.07 52.07 7.68
N VAL A 69 -16.04 50.92 8.38
CA VAL A 69 -16.87 49.76 8.05
C VAL A 69 -18.36 50.07 8.23
N GLN A 70 -18.75 50.77 9.30
CA GLN A 70 -20.14 51.18 9.55
C GLN A 70 -20.69 52.12 8.47
N LYS A 71 -19.86 53.01 7.93
CA LYS A 71 -20.27 53.93 6.85
C LYS A 71 -20.45 53.22 5.51
N ALA A 72 -19.68 52.17 5.25
CA ALA A 72 -19.74 51.42 4.01
C ALA A 72 -19.53 49.91 4.24
N PRO A 73 -20.53 49.18 4.79
CA PRO A 73 -20.39 47.76 5.10
C PRO A 73 -20.05 46.89 3.88
N ALA A 74 -20.51 47.29 2.69
CA ALA A 74 -20.17 46.62 1.43
C ALA A 74 -18.67 46.60 1.11
N ARG A 75 -17.86 47.46 1.74
CA ARG A 75 -16.41 47.53 1.57
C ARG A 75 -15.64 46.72 2.62
N PHE A 76 -16.32 45.91 3.45
CA PHE A 76 -15.70 45.13 4.52
C PHE A 76 -14.47 44.35 4.02
N ALA A 77 -14.60 43.64 2.91
CA ALA A 77 -13.51 42.84 2.35
C ALA A 77 -12.29 43.69 1.94
N ASP A 78 -12.51 44.89 1.40
CA ASP A 78 -11.41 45.79 1.02
C ASP A 78 -10.76 46.42 2.25
N LEU A 79 -11.57 46.79 3.24
CA LEU A 79 -11.11 47.31 4.52
C LEU A 79 -10.33 46.25 5.31
N ALA A 80 -10.75 44.99 5.24
CA ALA A 80 -10.04 43.86 5.82
C ALA A 80 -8.68 43.63 5.15
N ARG A 81 -8.61 43.67 3.82
CA ARG A 81 -7.32 43.60 3.10
C ARG A 81 -6.38 44.75 3.46
N LYS A 82 -6.94 45.94 3.70
CA LYS A 82 -6.19 47.16 3.97
C LYS A 82 -5.72 47.25 5.42
N TYR A 83 -6.55 46.85 6.37
CA TYR A 83 -6.34 47.15 7.79
C TYR A 83 -6.20 45.93 8.68
N SER A 84 -6.65 44.74 8.26
CA SER A 84 -6.52 43.55 9.10
C SER A 84 -5.08 43.09 9.18
N GLN A 85 -4.65 42.79 10.40
CA GLN A 85 -3.35 42.24 10.72
C GLN A 85 -3.41 40.72 10.96
N ASP A 86 -4.53 40.08 10.64
CA ASP A 86 -4.61 38.62 10.63
C ASP A 86 -4.00 38.05 9.33
N PRO A 87 -2.85 37.36 9.38
CA PRO A 87 -2.20 36.83 8.18
C PRO A 87 -3.03 35.77 7.47
N GLY A 88 -3.95 35.08 8.17
CA GLY A 88 -4.74 33.97 7.61
C GLY A 88 -5.91 34.40 6.73
N SER A 89 -6.55 35.53 7.07
CA SER A 89 -7.78 35.98 6.40
C SER A 89 -7.68 37.35 5.74
N ALA A 90 -6.73 38.23 6.12
CA ALA A 90 -6.67 39.60 5.61
C ALA A 90 -6.67 39.65 4.07
N ALA A 91 -5.81 38.88 3.40
CA ALA A 91 -5.73 38.82 1.94
C ALA A 91 -7.05 38.34 1.27
N LYS A 92 -7.84 37.52 1.97
CA LYS A 92 -9.14 37.00 1.54
C LYS A 92 -10.30 37.93 1.91
N GLY A 93 -10.00 39.17 2.32
CA GLY A 93 -11.01 40.12 2.76
C GLY A 93 -11.57 39.81 4.13
N GLY A 94 -10.77 39.20 5.00
CA GLY A 94 -11.15 38.87 6.37
C GLY A 94 -11.98 37.60 6.49
N ASP A 95 -12.27 36.88 5.41
CA ASP A 95 -13.13 35.69 5.43
C ASP A 95 -12.48 34.53 6.18
N LEU A 96 -13.15 34.08 7.24
CA LEU A 96 -12.76 32.94 8.07
C LEU A 96 -13.46 31.65 7.64
N GLY A 97 -14.40 31.71 6.69
CA GLY A 97 -15.24 30.58 6.32
C GLY A 97 -16.27 30.25 7.40
N VAL A 98 -16.60 28.96 7.52
CA VAL A 98 -17.61 28.47 8.48
C VAL A 98 -16.98 28.33 9.86
N VAL A 99 -17.60 28.98 10.84
CA VAL A 99 -17.25 28.97 12.25
C VAL A 99 -18.31 28.18 13.01
N ALA A 100 -17.89 27.14 13.73
CA ALA A 100 -18.72 26.37 14.65
C ALA A 100 -18.40 26.76 16.10
N ARG A 101 -19.33 26.53 17.04
CA ARG A 101 -19.03 26.73 18.47
C ARG A 101 -17.87 25.83 18.91
N GLY A 102 -17.01 26.33 19.79
CA GLY A 102 -15.80 25.69 20.27
C GLY A 102 -14.56 25.86 19.38
N THR A 103 -14.66 26.58 18.24
CA THR A 103 -13.54 26.72 17.29
C THR A 103 -12.76 28.03 17.43
N MET A 104 -13.34 29.05 18.09
CA MET A 104 -12.74 30.38 18.25
C MET A 104 -12.58 30.75 19.72
N VAL A 105 -11.77 31.77 20.01
CA VAL A 105 -11.63 32.30 21.37
C VAL A 105 -12.97 32.86 21.87
N LYS A 106 -13.24 32.65 23.17
CA LYS A 106 -14.56 32.90 23.78
C LYS A 106 -15.17 34.28 23.44
N PRO A 107 -14.45 35.42 23.54
CA PRO A 107 -15.05 36.73 23.21
C PRO A 107 -15.44 36.86 21.73
N PHE A 108 -14.65 36.28 20.83
CA PHE A 108 -14.91 36.28 19.40
C PHE A 108 -16.13 35.41 19.08
N GLU A 109 -16.20 34.22 19.68
CA GLU A 109 -17.32 33.30 19.50
C GLU A 109 -18.65 33.93 19.99
N GLU A 110 -18.67 34.49 21.20
CA GLU A 110 -19.86 35.13 21.76
C GLU A 110 -20.38 36.27 20.86
N ALA A 111 -19.47 37.04 20.26
CA ALA A 111 -19.81 38.05 19.27
C ALA A 111 -20.34 37.44 17.96
N VAL A 112 -19.64 36.46 17.37
CA VAL A 112 -20.09 35.80 16.13
C VAL A 112 -21.48 35.20 16.31
N PHE A 113 -21.75 34.56 17.44
CA PHE A 113 -23.01 33.88 17.71
C PHE A 113 -24.15 34.77 18.24
N SER A 114 -23.89 36.05 18.53
CA SER A 114 -24.94 37.03 18.89
C SER A 114 -25.43 37.86 17.70
N LEU A 115 -24.64 37.97 16.63
CA LEU A 115 -24.98 38.75 15.43
C LEU A 115 -26.06 38.10 14.54
N ARG A 116 -26.75 38.90 13.74
CA ARG A 116 -27.62 38.42 12.65
C ARG A 116 -26.84 38.35 11.35
N GLU A 117 -27.43 37.71 10.35
CA GLU A 117 -26.86 37.67 9.02
C GLU A 117 -26.73 39.10 8.45
N ASN A 118 -25.55 39.40 7.91
CA ASN A 118 -25.12 40.72 7.44
C ASN A 118 -25.01 41.79 8.54
N GLU A 119 -24.93 41.39 9.81
CA GLU A 119 -24.70 42.29 10.93
C GLU A 119 -23.20 42.43 11.26
N LEU A 120 -22.82 43.63 11.69
CA LEU A 120 -21.48 44.00 12.11
C LEU A 120 -21.41 44.05 13.64
N SER A 121 -20.36 43.49 14.23
CA SER A 121 -20.09 43.63 15.67
C SER A 121 -19.70 45.06 16.03
N GLY A 122 -19.83 45.37 17.33
CA GLY A 122 -18.99 46.39 17.94
C GLY A 122 -17.53 45.96 17.99
N LEU A 123 -16.75 46.66 18.80
CA LEU A 123 -15.35 46.30 19.01
C LEU A 123 -15.25 45.12 19.99
N VAL A 124 -14.73 43.99 19.53
CA VAL A 124 -14.60 42.77 20.34
C VAL A 124 -13.16 42.61 20.77
N GLN A 125 -12.89 42.62 22.07
CA GLN A 125 -11.54 42.46 22.60
C GLN A 125 -11.24 40.97 22.87
N SER A 126 -10.09 40.49 22.39
CA SER A 126 -9.52 39.20 22.78
C SER A 126 -8.05 39.33 23.18
N GLU A 127 -7.42 38.22 23.56
CA GLU A 127 -5.98 38.16 23.84
C GLU A 127 -5.09 38.60 22.66
N PHE A 128 -5.61 38.56 21.43
CA PHE A 128 -4.87 38.96 20.23
C PHE A 128 -5.00 40.46 19.91
N GLY A 129 -5.95 41.17 20.53
CA GLY A 129 -6.26 42.57 20.22
C GLY A 129 -7.75 42.78 19.99
N TYR A 130 -8.09 43.64 19.03
CA TYR A 130 -9.46 44.03 18.76
C TYR A 130 -9.95 43.52 17.42
N HIS A 131 -11.16 42.96 17.42
CA HIS A 131 -11.81 42.34 16.28
C HIS A 131 -13.04 43.14 15.89
N ILE A 132 -13.21 43.34 14.60
CA ILE A 132 -14.45 43.81 13.98
C ILE A 132 -14.97 42.65 13.14
N ILE A 133 -16.15 42.16 13.46
CA ILE A 133 -16.66 40.88 12.95
C ILE A 133 -17.93 41.16 12.14
N MET A 134 -18.07 40.50 11.00
CA MET A 134 -19.28 40.52 10.20
C MET A 134 -19.74 39.09 9.92
N VAL A 135 -20.99 38.77 10.24
CA VAL A 135 -21.58 37.47 9.90
C VAL A 135 -22.21 37.56 8.52
N THR A 136 -21.80 36.70 7.60
CA THR A 136 -22.26 36.68 6.19
C THR A 136 -23.19 35.52 5.88
N GLY A 137 -23.44 34.63 6.84
CA GLY A 137 -24.40 33.54 6.70
C GLY A 137 -24.62 32.83 8.01
N ILE A 138 -25.87 32.44 8.30
CA ILE A 138 -26.23 31.66 9.49
C ILE A 138 -26.88 30.37 9.03
N ARG A 139 -26.31 29.23 9.42
CA ARG A 139 -26.93 27.93 9.34
C ARG A 139 -27.35 27.52 10.76
N PRO A 140 -28.64 27.62 11.10
CA PRO A 140 -29.11 27.32 12.45
C PRO A 140 -28.81 25.86 12.79
N GLY A 141 -28.48 25.61 14.06
CA GLY A 141 -28.38 24.25 14.55
C GLY A 141 -29.72 23.54 14.37
N LYS A 142 -29.70 22.32 13.87
CA LYS A 142 -30.90 21.55 13.56
C LYS A 142 -30.78 20.18 14.20
N GLN A 143 -31.80 19.77 14.95
CA GLN A 143 -31.97 18.37 15.28
C GLN A 143 -32.35 17.62 13.98
N ARG A 144 -31.47 16.76 13.47
CA ARG A 144 -31.86 15.88 12.34
C ARG A 144 -33.02 15.02 12.81
N SER A 145 -34.12 15.04 12.07
CA SER A 145 -35.31 14.28 12.40
C SER A 145 -35.05 12.78 12.32
N PHE A 146 -35.87 12.00 13.02
CA PHE A 146 -35.85 10.54 12.92
C PHE A 146 -35.88 10.07 11.47
N ALA A 147 -36.75 10.64 10.62
CA ALA A 147 -36.85 10.27 9.21
C ALA A 147 -35.54 10.49 8.43
N GLU A 148 -34.80 11.57 8.73
CA GLU A 148 -33.51 11.87 8.08
C GLU A 148 -32.38 10.92 8.51
N VAL A 149 -32.44 10.38 9.72
CA VAL A 149 -31.38 9.52 10.29
C VAL A 149 -31.76 8.04 10.37
N ARG A 150 -33.02 7.71 10.12
CA ARG A 150 -33.53 6.32 10.14
C ARG A 150 -32.64 5.33 9.37
N PRO A 151 -32.20 5.57 8.12
CA PRO A 151 -31.36 4.60 7.41
C PRO A 151 -29.96 4.45 8.04
N GLU A 152 -29.43 5.51 8.63
CA GLU A 152 -28.14 5.50 9.34
C GLU A 152 -28.24 4.66 10.62
N ILE A 153 -29.28 4.90 11.43
CA ILE A 153 -29.58 4.12 12.63
C ILE A 153 -29.83 2.64 12.29
N GLU A 154 -30.64 2.37 11.25
CA GLU A 154 -30.96 1.01 10.84
C GLU A 154 -29.70 0.24 10.43
N SER A 155 -28.81 0.88 9.68
CA SER A 155 -27.52 0.29 9.31
C SER A 155 -26.65 0.02 10.54
N GLU A 156 -26.56 0.97 11.48
CA GLU A 156 -25.77 0.82 12.69
C GLU A 156 -26.29 -0.31 13.59
N LEU A 157 -27.60 -0.34 13.87
CA LEU A 157 -28.20 -1.38 14.69
C LEU A 157 -28.09 -2.76 14.04
N LYS A 158 -28.26 -2.87 12.72
CA LYS A 158 -28.03 -4.15 12.01
C LYS A 158 -26.59 -4.60 12.12
N GLN A 159 -25.63 -3.68 12.00
CA GLN A 159 -24.21 -3.98 12.15
C GLN A 159 -23.89 -4.47 13.56
N GLN A 160 -24.39 -3.78 14.59
CA GLN A 160 -24.19 -4.16 16.00
C GLN A 160 -24.83 -5.53 16.31
N ALA A 161 -26.07 -5.75 15.85
CA ALA A 161 -26.75 -7.03 16.02
C ALA A 161 -26.00 -8.18 15.32
N ALA A 162 -25.51 -7.95 14.10
CA ALA A 162 -24.72 -8.93 13.37
C ALA A 162 -23.38 -9.25 14.05
N GLN A 163 -22.70 -8.25 14.61
CA GLN A 163 -21.46 -8.44 15.38
C GLN A 163 -21.68 -9.25 16.65
N ARG A 164 -22.72 -8.90 17.42
CA ARG A 164 -23.11 -9.65 18.62
C ARG A 164 -23.41 -11.11 18.26
N ARG A 165 -24.25 -11.32 17.24
CA ARG A 165 -24.62 -12.65 16.78
C ARG A 165 -23.42 -13.44 16.29
N PHE A 166 -22.51 -12.82 15.54
CA PHE A 166 -21.26 -13.47 15.13
C PHE A 166 -20.45 -13.95 16.33
N ALA A 167 -20.26 -13.08 17.34
CA ALA A 167 -19.51 -13.44 18.55
C ALA A 167 -20.17 -14.57 19.35
N GLU A 168 -21.49 -14.60 19.42
CA GLU A 168 -22.27 -15.63 20.13
C GLU A 168 -22.31 -16.97 19.35
N GLU A 169 -22.36 -16.94 18.02
CA GLU A 169 -22.58 -18.12 17.18
C GLU A 169 -21.31 -18.68 16.51
N ALA A 170 -20.18 -17.96 16.51
CA ALA A 170 -18.94 -18.39 15.85
C ALA A 170 -18.43 -19.75 16.35
N GLU A 171 -18.43 -19.98 17.66
CA GLU A 171 -18.07 -21.28 18.24
C GLU A 171 -19.07 -22.36 17.83
N ALA A 172 -20.36 -22.04 17.83
CA ALA A 172 -21.40 -22.96 17.42
C ALA A 172 -21.26 -23.36 15.93
N PHE A 173 -20.83 -22.42 15.07
CA PHE A 173 -20.50 -22.69 13.67
C PHE A 173 -19.33 -23.67 13.55
N SER A 174 -18.23 -23.40 14.26
CA SER A 174 -17.06 -24.27 14.32
C SER A 174 -17.43 -25.69 14.76
N ASN A 175 -18.21 -25.80 15.84
CA ASN A 175 -18.66 -27.10 16.37
C ASN A 175 -19.56 -27.83 15.37
N THR A 176 -20.50 -27.13 14.74
CA THR A 176 -21.41 -27.73 13.74
C THR A 176 -20.64 -28.30 12.55
N VAL A 177 -19.66 -27.57 12.02
CA VAL A 177 -18.85 -28.01 10.88
C VAL A 177 -17.99 -29.22 11.27
N TYR A 178 -17.45 -29.24 12.50
CA TYR A 178 -16.61 -30.33 13.00
C TYR A 178 -17.42 -31.61 13.30
N GLU A 179 -18.59 -31.48 13.95
CA GLU A 179 -19.46 -32.60 14.31
C GLU A 179 -20.19 -33.22 13.12
N GLN A 180 -20.36 -32.47 12.03
CA GLN A 180 -20.99 -32.90 10.79
C GLN A 180 -19.95 -33.00 9.66
N PRO A 181 -18.94 -33.88 9.77
CA PRO A 181 -17.78 -33.87 8.89
C PRO A 181 -18.10 -34.20 7.44
N ASP A 182 -19.28 -34.78 7.17
CA ASP A 182 -19.67 -35.30 5.85
C ASP A 182 -20.54 -34.34 5.01
N SER A 183 -20.92 -33.18 5.55
CA SER A 183 -21.71 -32.19 4.81
C SER A 183 -21.63 -30.80 5.42
N LEU A 184 -21.66 -29.76 4.60
CA LEU A 184 -21.82 -28.38 5.07
C LEU A 184 -23.31 -27.99 5.26
N GLN A 185 -24.24 -28.83 4.81
CA GLN A 185 -25.67 -28.55 4.83
C GLN A 185 -26.23 -28.24 6.25
N PRO A 186 -25.82 -28.93 7.33
CA PRO A 186 -26.28 -28.59 8.68
C PRO A 186 -25.87 -27.16 9.11
N ALA A 187 -24.68 -26.70 8.71
CA ALA A 187 -24.25 -25.33 8.96
C ALA A 187 -25.02 -24.33 8.09
N VAL A 188 -25.30 -24.67 6.83
CA VAL A 188 -26.15 -23.88 5.92
C VAL A 188 -27.53 -23.64 6.53
N GLU A 189 -28.18 -24.69 7.02
CA GLU A 189 -29.52 -24.62 7.58
C GLU A 189 -29.55 -23.90 8.93
N ARG A 190 -28.64 -24.24 9.85
CA ARG A 190 -28.58 -23.66 11.19
C ARG A 190 -28.31 -22.16 11.17
N PHE A 191 -27.36 -21.72 10.34
CA PHE A 191 -26.91 -20.33 10.29
C PHE A 191 -27.49 -19.56 9.09
N LYS A 192 -28.38 -20.19 8.31
CA LYS A 192 -29.01 -19.62 7.10
C LYS A 192 -27.99 -19.08 6.10
N LEU A 193 -26.90 -19.83 5.91
CA LEU A 193 -25.79 -19.42 5.03
C LEU A 193 -26.07 -19.80 3.59
N LYS A 194 -25.26 -19.26 2.68
CA LYS A 194 -25.27 -19.65 1.27
C LYS A 194 -24.17 -20.68 1.04
N LEU A 195 -24.55 -21.87 0.58
CA LEU A 195 -23.58 -22.85 0.07
C LEU A 195 -23.02 -22.34 -1.27
N GLN A 196 -21.71 -22.18 -1.33
CA GLN A 196 -21.01 -21.69 -2.52
C GLN A 196 -20.19 -22.81 -3.15
N GLN A 197 -20.02 -22.77 -4.46
CA GLN A 197 -19.16 -23.70 -5.20
C GLN A 197 -18.02 -22.93 -5.88
N SER A 198 -16.81 -23.48 -5.77
CA SER A 198 -15.63 -22.91 -6.40
C SER A 198 -15.31 -23.59 -7.74
N ALA A 199 -14.60 -22.86 -8.60
CA ALA A 199 -13.83 -23.45 -9.70
C ALA A 199 -12.64 -24.28 -9.18
N TRP A 200 -11.82 -24.81 -10.09
CA TRP A 200 -10.57 -25.51 -9.77
C TRP A 200 -9.60 -24.58 -9.04
N ILE A 201 -9.10 -25.05 -7.89
CA ILE A 201 -8.14 -24.34 -7.07
C ILE A 201 -6.82 -25.12 -7.14
N PRO A 202 -5.71 -24.48 -7.53
CA PRO A 202 -4.40 -25.11 -7.47
C PRO A 202 -3.87 -25.13 -6.03
N ARG A 203 -3.05 -26.13 -5.68
CA ARG A 203 -2.42 -26.21 -4.35
C ARG A 203 -1.52 -25.01 -4.06
N ASN A 204 -0.75 -24.57 -5.06
CA ASN A 204 0.15 -23.42 -4.99
C ASN A 204 -0.20 -22.41 -6.10
N PRO A 205 -1.24 -21.57 -5.91
CA PRO A 205 -1.58 -20.54 -6.89
C PRO A 205 -0.48 -19.47 -6.98
N PRO A 206 -0.16 -18.97 -8.19
CA PRO A 206 0.70 -17.80 -8.32
C PRO A 206 0.06 -16.57 -7.66
N PRO A 207 0.83 -15.54 -7.26
CA PRO A 207 0.32 -14.38 -6.53
C PRO A 207 -0.88 -13.69 -7.18
N GLU A 208 -0.86 -13.58 -8.51
CA GLU A 208 -1.94 -12.98 -9.29
C GLU A 208 -3.20 -13.84 -9.41
N ALA A 209 -3.10 -15.15 -9.23
CA ALA A 209 -4.26 -16.02 -9.09
C ALA A 209 -4.84 -15.97 -7.66
N MET A 210 -4.00 -15.76 -6.63
CA MET A 210 -4.42 -15.72 -5.24
C MET A 210 -5.52 -14.69 -4.97
N ALA A 211 -5.36 -13.48 -5.53
CA ALA A 211 -6.34 -12.41 -5.38
C ALA A 211 -7.74 -12.76 -5.93
N ARG A 212 -7.80 -13.63 -6.95
CA ARG A 212 -9.06 -14.06 -7.57
C ARG A 212 -9.77 -15.18 -6.80
N LEU A 213 -9.06 -15.87 -5.91
CA LEU A 213 -9.63 -16.92 -5.06
C LEU A 213 -10.42 -16.34 -3.88
N GLY A 214 -10.32 -15.04 -3.62
CA GLY A 214 -11.01 -14.38 -2.52
C GLY A 214 -10.72 -15.06 -1.17
N PRO A 215 -11.74 -15.37 -0.36
CA PRO A 215 -11.58 -16.06 0.93
C PRO A 215 -10.82 -17.40 0.85
N LEU A 216 -10.92 -18.11 -0.28
CA LEU A 216 -10.24 -19.40 -0.48
C LEU A 216 -8.74 -19.25 -0.77
N GLY A 217 -8.26 -18.03 -1.06
CA GLY A 217 -6.84 -17.72 -1.20
C GLY A 217 -6.10 -17.56 0.13
N ASN A 218 -6.79 -17.67 1.26
CA ASN A 218 -6.13 -17.63 2.57
C ASN A 218 -5.20 -18.85 2.74
N ALA A 219 -3.96 -18.63 3.20
CA ALA A 219 -2.96 -19.70 3.32
C ALA A 219 -3.39 -20.84 4.25
N LYS A 220 -4.07 -20.53 5.36
CA LYS A 220 -4.61 -21.56 6.28
C LYS A 220 -5.74 -22.34 5.62
N ALA A 221 -6.64 -21.64 4.91
CA ALA A 221 -7.72 -22.28 4.16
C ALA A 221 -7.18 -23.24 3.09
N LEU A 222 -6.21 -22.79 2.28
CA LEU A 222 -5.55 -23.66 1.29
C LEU A 222 -4.88 -24.87 1.94
N SER A 223 -4.16 -24.68 3.06
CA SER A 223 -3.52 -25.78 3.78
C SER A 223 -4.54 -26.83 4.24
N ALA A 224 -5.65 -26.39 4.83
CA ALA A 224 -6.71 -27.29 5.31
C ALA A 224 -7.43 -28.01 4.15
N ILE A 225 -7.79 -27.28 3.10
CA ILE A 225 -8.41 -27.82 1.87
C ILE A 225 -7.56 -28.94 1.27
N PHE A 226 -6.23 -28.77 1.24
CA PHE A 226 -5.30 -29.74 0.68
C PHE A 226 -4.75 -30.75 1.70
N SER A 227 -5.31 -30.80 2.90
CA SER A 227 -4.97 -31.79 3.92
C SER A 227 -5.38 -33.21 3.52
N GLU A 228 -4.78 -34.22 4.14
CA GLU A 228 -5.17 -35.62 3.90
C GLU A 228 -6.63 -35.86 4.27
N ASP A 229 -7.11 -35.27 5.37
CA ASP A 229 -8.47 -35.47 5.86
C ASP A 229 -9.51 -34.89 4.88
N SER A 230 -9.27 -33.69 4.34
CA SER A 230 -10.16 -33.08 3.36
C SER A 230 -10.09 -33.77 1.98
N ILE A 231 -8.92 -34.20 1.52
CA ILE A 231 -8.78 -34.84 0.21
C ILE A 231 -9.25 -36.31 0.23
N LYS A 232 -8.77 -37.08 1.20
CA LYS A 232 -8.86 -38.54 1.24
C LYS A 232 -10.11 -39.00 1.99
N ASN A 233 -10.35 -38.41 3.16
CA ASN A 233 -11.54 -38.74 3.97
C ASN A 233 -12.74 -37.87 3.59
N LYS A 234 -12.57 -36.92 2.66
CA LYS A 234 -13.60 -36.02 2.16
C LYS A 234 -14.26 -35.19 3.26
N ARG A 235 -13.59 -34.99 4.41
CA ARG A 235 -14.17 -34.26 5.53
C ARG A 235 -14.20 -32.76 5.27
N ASN A 236 -15.14 -32.09 5.93
CA ASN A 236 -15.14 -30.64 6.01
C ASN A 236 -13.82 -30.16 6.62
N THR A 237 -13.31 -29.02 6.17
CA THR A 237 -12.25 -28.31 6.89
C THR A 237 -12.78 -27.83 8.23
N GLU A 238 -11.87 -27.56 9.17
CA GLU A 238 -12.20 -26.73 10.33
C GLU A 238 -12.73 -25.35 9.88
N ALA A 239 -13.39 -24.64 10.80
CA ALA A 239 -13.77 -23.25 10.60
C ALA A 239 -12.52 -22.36 10.70
N ILE A 240 -12.12 -21.78 9.59
CA ILE A 240 -10.87 -21.02 9.46
C ILE A 240 -11.19 -19.54 9.39
N GLU A 241 -10.59 -18.75 10.28
CA GLU A 241 -10.65 -17.30 10.17
C GLU A 241 -9.80 -16.83 8.99
N VAL A 242 -10.49 -16.35 7.95
CA VAL A 242 -9.86 -15.91 6.69
C VAL A 242 -9.72 -14.40 6.60
N ALA A 243 -10.50 -13.66 7.39
CA ALA A 243 -10.47 -12.22 7.59
C ALA A 243 -11.16 -11.90 8.94
N PRO A 244 -10.96 -10.69 9.52
CA PRO A 244 -11.65 -10.31 10.75
C PRO A 244 -13.16 -10.51 10.64
N ASN A 245 -13.74 -11.18 11.64
CA ASN A 245 -15.17 -11.52 11.68
C ASN A 245 -15.68 -12.32 10.47
N THR A 246 -14.83 -13.17 9.90
CA THR A 246 -15.17 -14.04 8.76
C THR A 246 -14.54 -15.42 8.91
N LEU A 247 -15.37 -16.42 9.16
CA LEU A 247 -15.00 -17.83 9.19
C LEU A 247 -15.37 -18.51 7.86
N LEU A 248 -14.50 -19.42 7.42
CA LEU A 248 -14.68 -20.22 6.23
C LEU A 248 -14.60 -21.71 6.59
N ALA A 249 -15.56 -22.49 6.08
CA ALA A 249 -15.48 -23.94 6.08
C ALA A 249 -15.69 -24.45 4.65
N ALA A 250 -14.89 -25.43 4.22
CA ALA A 250 -14.92 -25.97 2.87
C ALA A 250 -14.99 -27.51 2.87
N ARG A 251 -15.51 -28.08 1.79
CA ARG A 251 -15.57 -29.53 1.54
C ARG A 251 -15.09 -29.84 0.13
N VAL A 252 -14.10 -30.72 0.02
CA VAL A 252 -13.49 -31.08 -1.27
C VAL A 252 -14.33 -32.13 -2.00
N ILE A 253 -15.12 -31.68 -2.98
CA ILE A 253 -15.91 -32.57 -3.85
C ILE A 253 -15.00 -33.42 -4.75
N GLU A 254 -14.20 -32.78 -5.60
CA GLU A 254 -13.28 -33.44 -6.55
C GLU A 254 -11.83 -33.03 -6.26
N HIS A 255 -10.89 -33.97 -6.35
CA HIS A 255 -9.45 -33.71 -6.23
C HIS A 255 -8.72 -34.38 -7.39
N ARG A 256 -7.87 -33.61 -8.07
CA ARG A 256 -6.99 -34.12 -9.12
C ARG A 256 -5.55 -34.12 -8.61
N PRO A 257 -4.93 -35.31 -8.42
CA PRO A 257 -3.53 -35.37 -8.01
C PRO A 257 -2.64 -34.74 -9.09
N ALA A 258 -1.50 -34.21 -8.66
CA ALA A 258 -0.47 -33.78 -9.59
C ALA A 258 -0.05 -34.98 -10.45
N SER A 259 -0.26 -34.88 -11.76
CA SER A 259 0.16 -35.88 -12.73
C SER A 259 1.19 -35.29 -13.66
N VAL A 260 2.12 -36.11 -14.12
CA VAL A 260 2.99 -35.75 -15.24
C VAL A 260 2.08 -35.47 -16.44
N ARG A 261 2.21 -34.28 -17.03
CA ARG A 261 1.46 -33.94 -18.25
C ARG A 261 1.84 -34.96 -19.34
N PRO A 262 0.88 -35.61 -20.03
CA PRO A 262 1.19 -36.58 -21.07
C PRO A 262 2.10 -35.96 -22.13
N PHE A 263 3.02 -36.76 -22.69
CA PHE A 263 3.96 -36.28 -23.71
C PHE A 263 3.25 -35.55 -24.85
N GLU A 264 2.11 -36.07 -25.33
CA GLU A 264 1.32 -35.45 -26.39
C GLU A 264 0.86 -34.02 -26.07
N VAL A 265 0.60 -33.70 -24.79
CA VAL A 265 0.16 -32.37 -24.35
C VAL A 265 1.34 -31.39 -24.31
N VAL A 266 2.53 -31.87 -23.92
CA VAL A 266 3.73 -31.03 -23.77
C VAL A 266 4.66 -31.08 -24.98
N LYS A 267 4.35 -31.88 -26.00
CA LYS A 267 5.20 -32.10 -27.17
C LYS A 267 5.58 -30.80 -27.85
N SER A 268 4.62 -29.91 -28.09
CA SER A 268 4.88 -28.61 -28.72
C SER A 268 5.75 -27.69 -27.86
N GLU A 269 5.56 -27.69 -26.54
CA GLU A 269 6.42 -26.95 -25.60
C GLU A 269 7.85 -27.49 -25.61
N ILE A 270 8.01 -28.82 -25.64
CA ILE A 270 9.32 -29.49 -25.71
C ILE A 270 10.01 -29.19 -27.04
N GLU A 271 9.31 -29.33 -28.16
CA GLU A 271 9.83 -29.02 -29.49
C GLU A 271 10.30 -27.57 -29.59
N ALA A 272 9.50 -26.62 -29.08
CA ALA A 272 9.89 -25.21 -29.05
C ALA A 272 11.15 -24.99 -28.19
N THR A 273 11.23 -25.64 -27.04
CA THR A 273 12.40 -25.57 -26.15
C THR A 273 13.65 -26.15 -26.80
N LEU A 274 13.57 -27.34 -27.38
CA LEU A 274 14.68 -28.01 -28.05
C LEU A 274 15.13 -27.23 -29.29
N LYS A 275 14.21 -26.65 -30.05
CA LYS A 275 14.52 -25.80 -31.19
C LYS A 275 15.28 -24.55 -30.74
N ALA A 276 14.81 -23.87 -29.70
CA ALA A 276 15.50 -22.70 -29.14
C ALA A 276 16.91 -23.06 -28.62
N GLN A 277 17.05 -24.21 -27.95
CA GLN A 277 18.36 -24.71 -27.51
C GLN A 277 19.29 -25.02 -28.68
N GLY A 278 18.77 -25.65 -29.74
CA GLY A 278 19.52 -25.93 -30.97
C GLY A 278 19.97 -24.66 -31.69
N GLU A 279 19.07 -23.68 -31.83
CA GLU A 279 19.37 -22.36 -32.40
C GLU A 279 20.46 -21.63 -31.60
N ALA A 280 20.36 -21.64 -30.26
CA ALA A 280 21.37 -21.04 -29.39
C ALA A 280 22.74 -21.74 -29.51
N ALA A 281 22.75 -23.08 -29.61
CA ALA A 281 23.98 -23.85 -29.81
C ALA A 281 24.64 -23.55 -31.16
N LEU A 282 23.85 -23.47 -32.24
CA LEU A 282 24.34 -23.10 -33.57
C LEU A 282 24.87 -21.66 -33.61
N ALA A 283 24.13 -20.71 -33.02
CA ALA A 283 24.57 -19.31 -32.93
C ALA A 283 25.89 -19.19 -32.16
N ARG A 284 26.07 -19.98 -31.09
CA ARG A 284 27.31 -20.05 -30.34
C ARG A 284 28.46 -20.61 -31.15
N SER A 285 28.28 -21.76 -31.82
CA SER A 285 29.32 -22.35 -32.65
C SER A 285 29.74 -21.40 -33.78
N ALA A 286 28.78 -20.79 -34.47
CA ALA A 286 29.04 -19.81 -35.52
C ALA A 286 29.77 -18.56 -34.98
N GLY A 287 29.34 -18.05 -33.83
CA GLY A 287 29.97 -16.90 -33.17
C GLY A 287 31.41 -17.19 -32.72
N GLU A 288 31.67 -18.36 -32.13
CA GLU A 288 33.01 -18.79 -31.72
C GLU A 288 33.94 -18.99 -32.92
N ALA A 289 33.46 -19.60 -34.01
CA ALA A 289 34.20 -19.73 -35.25
C ALA A 289 34.55 -18.36 -35.85
N ARG A 290 33.56 -17.46 -35.94
CA ARG A 290 33.76 -16.10 -36.46
C ARG A 290 34.72 -15.28 -35.60
N LEU A 291 34.65 -15.43 -34.28
CA LEU A 291 35.60 -14.80 -33.36
C LEU A 291 37.03 -15.28 -33.62
N ALA A 292 37.23 -16.57 -33.86
CA ALA A 292 38.55 -17.14 -34.15
C ALA A 292 39.13 -16.55 -35.45
N GLU A 293 38.33 -16.46 -36.51
CA GLU A 293 38.73 -15.83 -37.79
C GLU A 293 39.13 -14.36 -37.60
N LEU A 294 38.31 -13.57 -36.89
CA LEU A 294 38.59 -12.15 -36.63
C LEU A 294 39.90 -11.96 -35.85
N ARG A 295 40.18 -12.85 -34.88
CA ARG A 295 41.42 -12.82 -34.11
C ARG A 295 42.67 -13.19 -34.91
N GLN A 296 42.51 -13.99 -35.96
CA GLN A 296 43.60 -14.36 -36.88
C GLN A 296 43.82 -13.32 -38.00
N GLY A 297 43.06 -12.21 -38.00
CA GLY A 297 43.17 -11.16 -39.02
C GLY A 297 42.36 -11.44 -40.29
N GLY A 298 41.37 -12.34 -40.24
CA GLY A 298 40.43 -12.55 -41.33
C GLY A 298 39.60 -11.31 -41.65
N ALA A 299 38.98 -11.28 -42.84
CA ALA A 299 38.16 -10.16 -43.29
C ALA A 299 36.99 -9.89 -42.33
N ASP A 300 36.85 -8.66 -41.84
CA ASP A 300 35.75 -8.23 -40.98
C ASP A 300 34.51 -7.85 -41.82
N THR A 301 33.59 -8.80 -41.94
CA THR A 301 32.31 -8.66 -42.66
C THR A 301 31.11 -8.60 -41.70
N VAL A 302 31.36 -8.47 -40.39
CA VAL A 302 30.30 -8.47 -39.39
C VAL A 302 29.58 -7.12 -39.42
N ALA A 303 28.24 -7.16 -39.43
CA ALA A 303 27.41 -5.96 -39.31
C ALA A 303 27.38 -5.47 -37.85
N TRP A 304 28.32 -4.60 -37.49
CA TRP A 304 28.46 -4.08 -36.13
C TRP A 304 27.38 -3.04 -35.79
N ALA A 305 26.84 -3.12 -34.57
CA ALA A 305 26.02 -2.06 -34.00
C ALA A 305 26.82 -0.76 -33.80
N PRO A 306 26.16 0.40 -33.63
CA PRO A 306 26.85 1.66 -33.36
C PRO A 306 27.79 1.57 -32.15
N VAL A 307 28.92 2.28 -32.24
CA VAL A 307 29.93 2.29 -31.17
C VAL A 307 29.33 2.88 -29.89
N ARG A 308 29.46 2.14 -28.78
CA ARG A 308 28.98 2.55 -27.45
C ARG A 308 30.14 2.62 -26.46
N LYS A 309 30.10 3.62 -25.57
CA LYS A 309 31.02 3.71 -24.43
C LYS A 309 30.51 2.82 -23.30
N LEU A 310 31.35 1.88 -22.87
CA LEU A 310 31.05 0.94 -21.79
C LEU A 310 31.98 1.19 -20.61
N SER A 311 31.46 1.04 -19.39
CA SER A 311 32.22 1.20 -18.16
C SER A 311 31.92 0.06 -17.18
N ARG A 312 32.95 -0.42 -16.49
CA ARG A 312 32.78 -1.37 -15.36
C ARG A 312 31.92 -0.77 -14.23
N GLN A 313 31.77 0.56 -14.20
CA GLN A 313 30.97 1.28 -13.20
C GLN A 313 29.48 1.37 -13.53
N ASP A 314 29.05 1.02 -14.75
CA ASP A 314 27.64 1.00 -15.13
C ASP A 314 27.24 -0.41 -15.61
N PRO A 315 27.06 -1.36 -14.69
CA PRO A 315 26.81 -2.77 -15.03
C PRO A 315 25.45 -3.00 -15.70
N ARG A 316 24.54 -2.01 -15.67
CA ARG A 316 23.20 -2.11 -16.28
C ARG A 316 23.22 -2.28 -17.79
N GLN A 317 24.33 -1.96 -18.45
CA GLN A 317 24.44 -2.02 -19.91
C GLN A 317 24.98 -3.35 -20.45
N LEU A 318 25.43 -4.28 -19.59
CA LEU A 318 26.08 -5.52 -20.02
C LEU A 318 25.62 -6.72 -19.19
N SER A 319 25.52 -7.88 -19.83
CA SER A 319 25.40 -9.14 -19.10
C SER A 319 26.71 -9.45 -18.36
N PRO A 320 26.69 -10.23 -17.25
CA PRO A 320 27.91 -10.60 -16.53
C PRO A 320 28.94 -11.33 -17.41
N ALA A 321 28.48 -12.15 -18.36
CA ALA A 321 29.36 -12.82 -19.32
C ALA A 321 30.03 -11.84 -20.29
N ALA A 322 29.27 -10.88 -20.83
CA ALA A 322 29.78 -9.84 -21.71
C ALA A 322 30.78 -8.92 -21.00
N ALA A 323 30.46 -8.48 -19.78
CA ALA A 323 31.35 -7.64 -18.99
C ALA A 323 32.69 -8.33 -18.73
N ARG A 324 32.68 -9.62 -18.35
CA ARG A 324 33.92 -10.40 -18.19
C ARG A 324 34.71 -10.45 -19.49
N ALA A 325 34.10 -10.85 -20.60
CA ALA A 325 34.78 -10.99 -21.89
C ALA A 325 35.38 -9.67 -22.40
N ILE A 326 34.62 -8.57 -22.37
CA ILE A 326 35.06 -7.26 -22.89
C ILE A 326 36.21 -6.71 -22.07
N PHE A 327 36.09 -6.71 -20.74
CA PHE A 327 37.08 -6.05 -19.91
C PHE A 327 38.28 -6.93 -19.52
N SER A 328 38.30 -8.21 -19.93
CA SER A 328 39.48 -9.09 -19.87
C SER A 328 40.18 -9.25 -21.22
N ALA A 329 39.75 -8.50 -22.24
CA ALA A 329 40.33 -8.60 -23.58
C ALA A 329 41.78 -8.10 -23.61
N ASP A 330 42.62 -8.76 -24.42
CA ASP A 330 43.91 -8.21 -24.82
C ASP A 330 43.68 -7.04 -25.78
N VAL A 331 44.05 -5.84 -25.36
CA VAL A 331 43.84 -4.58 -26.07
C VAL A 331 45.14 -3.90 -26.51
N HIS A 332 46.28 -4.63 -26.51
CA HIS A 332 47.56 -4.08 -26.98
C HIS A 332 47.54 -3.75 -28.48
N LYS A 333 46.70 -4.45 -29.25
CA LYS A 333 46.41 -4.17 -30.66
C LYS A 333 44.91 -3.99 -30.84
N LEU A 334 44.53 -2.91 -31.52
CA LEU A 334 43.13 -2.60 -31.82
C LEU A 334 42.88 -2.66 -33.34
N PRO A 335 41.68 -3.07 -33.79
CA PRO A 335 40.55 -3.51 -32.97
C PRO A 335 40.78 -4.89 -32.32
N ALA A 336 40.31 -5.05 -31.08
CA ALA A 336 40.31 -6.33 -30.37
C ALA A 336 38.91 -6.95 -30.41
N TYR A 337 38.84 -8.28 -30.55
CA TYR A 337 37.58 -9.01 -30.67
C TYR A 337 37.40 -9.99 -29.52
N VAL A 338 36.21 -9.98 -28.94
CA VAL A 338 35.77 -10.95 -27.93
C VAL A 338 34.34 -11.41 -28.20
N GLY A 339 33.93 -12.49 -27.57
CA GLY A 339 32.57 -12.98 -27.64
C GLY A 339 32.08 -13.46 -26.28
N ALA A 340 30.77 -13.42 -26.08
CA ALA A 340 30.14 -13.90 -24.86
C ALA A 340 28.80 -14.55 -25.17
N ALA A 341 28.51 -15.65 -24.48
CA ALA A 341 27.20 -16.28 -24.48
C ALA A 341 26.18 -15.38 -23.75
N THR A 342 24.96 -15.30 -24.28
CA THR A 342 23.85 -14.52 -23.73
C THR A 342 22.72 -15.45 -23.30
N GLY A 343 22.89 -16.19 -22.21
CA GLY A 343 21.86 -17.08 -21.66
C GLY A 343 21.16 -17.92 -22.73
N ASP A 344 19.82 -17.85 -22.75
CA ASP A 344 18.96 -18.58 -23.69
C ASP A 344 18.94 -17.99 -25.12
N ALA A 345 19.60 -16.85 -25.34
CA ALA A 345 19.49 -16.02 -26.55
C ALA A 345 20.70 -16.10 -27.51
N GLY A 346 21.65 -17.01 -27.29
CA GLY A 346 22.75 -17.28 -28.23
C GLY A 346 24.11 -16.67 -27.85
N TYR A 347 24.81 -16.07 -28.82
CA TYR A 347 26.21 -15.61 -28.69
C TYR A 347 26.42 -14.26 -29.36
N VAL A 348 27.09 -13.35 -28.67
CA VAL A 348 27.32 -11.97 -29.13
C VAL A 348 28.81 -11.72 -29.27
N LEU A 349 29.21 -11.16 -30.41
CA LEU A 349 30.54 -10.65 -30.68
C LEU A 349 30.65 -9.18 -30.27
N TYR A 350 31.81 -8.80 -29.76
CA TYR A 350 32.15 -7.43 -29.41
C TYR A 350 33.45 -7.02 -30.08
N LYS A 351 33.42 -5.87 -30.73
CA LYS A 351 34.58 -5.21 -31.33
C LYS A 351 34.99 -4.01 -30.47
N ILE A 352 36.18 -4.09 -29.90
CA ILE A 352 36.77 -3.03 -29.10
C ILE A 352 37.62 -2.18 -30.04
N VAL A 353 37.16 -0.95 -30.30
CA VAL A 353 37.82 -0.02 -31.23
C VAL A 353 38.70 1.01 -30.53
N LYS A 354 38.43 1.28 -29.25
CA LYS A 354 39.17 2.26 -28.45
C LYS A 354 39.07 1.92 -26.97
N VAL A 355 40.18 2.02 -26.26
CA VAL A 355 40.23 1.99 -24.80
C VAL A 355 40.49 3.40 -24.31
N VAL A 356 39.65 3.87 -23.39
CA VAL A 356 39.81 5.18 -22.74
C VAL A 356 40.28 4.92 -21.33
N GLN A 357 41.54 5.27 -21.06
CA GLN A 357 42.05 5.31 -19.69
C GLN A 357 41.67 6.64 -19.04
N PRO A 358 41.34 6.67 -17.75
CA PRO A 358 41.16 7.92 -17.03
C PRO A 358 42.50 8.71 -17.00
N GLU A 359 42.42 10.03 -17.12
CA GLU A 359 43.60 10.93 -17.15
C GLU A 359 44.37 10.98 -15.82
N GLY A 360 43.79 10.47 -14.74
CA GLY A 360 44.42 10.34 -13.44
C GLY A 360 43.73 9.30 -12.56
N LEU A 361 44.46 8.76 -11.59
CA LEU A 361 43.87 7.91 -10.56
C LEU A 361 43.36 8.77 -9.41
N ASP A 362 42.08 8.62 -9.07
CA ASP A 362 41.53 9.09 -7.81
C ASP A 362 42.03 8.21 -6.67
N GLU A 363 42.92 8.75 -5.83
CA GLU A 363 43.55 8.07 -4.69
C GLU A 363 42.52 7.61 -3.67
N ALA A 364 41.50 8.42 -3.39
CA ALA A 364 40.44 8.07 -2.45
C ALA A 364 39.62 6.90 -2.99
N ARG A 365 39.33 6.89 -4.30
CA ARG A 365 38.65 5.77 -4.95
C ARG A 365 39.48 4.50 -4.96
N ARG A 366 40.79 4.60 -5.18
CA ARG A 366 41.71 3.44 -5.13
C ARG A 366 41.69 2.78 -3.75
N GLN A 367 41.80 3.58 -2.69
CA GLN A 367 41.74 3.07 -1.32
C GLN A 367 40.38 2.43 -0.99
N ALA A 368 39.28 3.01 -1.47
CA ALA A 368 37.95 2.42 -1.28
C ALA A 368 37.85 1.03 -1.95
N LEU A 369 38.30 0.93 -3.21
CA LEU A 369 38.31 -0.35 -3.93
C LEU A 369 39.26 -1.37 -3.30
N GLN A 370 40.42 -0.96 -2.79
CA GLN A 370 41.34 -1.87 -2.07
C GLN A 370 40.70 -2.46 -0.81
N ARG A 371 39.98 -1.64 -0.01
CA ARG A 371 39.26 -2.11 1.17
C ARG A 371 38.14 -3.08 0.80
N GLU A 372 37.38 -2.76 -0.24
CA GLU A 372 36.30 -3.62 -0.75
C GLU A 372 36.84 -4.97 -1.24
N TYR A 373 37.91 -4.97 -2.05
CA TYR A 373 38.55 -6.19 -2.53
C TYR A 373 39.15 -7.03 -1.40
N ALA A 374 39.81 -6.41 -0.42
CA ALA A 374 40.34 -7.10 0.75
C ALA A 374 39.24 -7.80 1.55
N LEU A 375 38.06 -7.16 1.67
CA LEU A 375 36.91 -7.71 2.36
C LEU A 375 36.29 -8.89 1.60
N ILE A 376 36.15 -8.78 0.28
CA ILE A 376 35.66 -9.87 -0.59
C ILE A 376 36.61 -11.07 -0.53
N LEU A 377 37.91 -10.85 -0.76
CA LEU A 377 38.92 -11.92 -0.71
C LEU A 377 38.97 -12.58 0.67
N GLY A 378 38.93 -11.80 1.75
CA GLY A 378 38.90 -12.34 3.10
C GLY A 378 37.67 -13.20 3.39
N GLN A 379 36.51 -12.83 2.83
CA GLN A 379 35.28 -13.65 2.93
C GLN A 379 35.39 -14.94 2.12
N GLU A 380 35.91 -14.90 0.89
CA GLU A 380 36.12 -16.10 0.06
C GLU A 380 37.14 -17.05 0.68
N ASP A 381 38.28 -16.53 1.16
CA ASP A 381 39.30 -17.31 1.85
C ASP A 381 38.75 -17.98 3.11
N PHE A 382 37.98 -17.24 3.92
CA PHE A 382 37.35 -17.79 5.11
C PHE A 382 36.29 -18.84 4.77
N ALA A 383 35.47 -18.61 3.74
CA ALA A 383 34.47 -19.56 3.28
C ALA A 383 35.12 -20.85 2.75
N ALA A 384 36.19 -20.72 1.96
CA ALA A 384 36.96 -21.85 1.44
C ALA A 384 37.66 -22.63 2.57
N TYR A 385 38.25 -21.92 3.54
CA TYR A 385 38.84 -22.52 4.74
C TYR A 385 37.80 -23.32 5.53
N LEU A 386 36.63 -22.72 5.81
CA LEU A 386 35.53 -23.40 6.48
C LEU A 386 35.05 -24.61 5.69
N ALA A 387 34.81 -24.48 4.38
CA ALA A 387 34.39 -25.58 3.52
C ALA A 387 35.39 -26.74 3.57
N GLY A 388 36.69 -26.44 3.51
CA GLY A 388 37.76 -27.41 3.67
C GLY A 388 37.75 -28.11 5.04
N LEU A 389 37.53 -27.37 6.13
CA LEU A 389 37.37 -27.95 7.46
C LEU A 389 36.13 -28.85 7.56
N ARG A 390 35.00 -28.41 7.00
CA ARG A 390 33.74 -29.19 6.99
C ARG A 390 33.88 -30.51 6.23
N GLN A 391 34.71 -30.53 5.19
CA GLN A 391 34.97 -31.74 4.41
C GLN A 391 35.93 -32.71 5.13
N ARG A 392 36.90 -32.19 5.90
CA ARG A 392 37.91 -33.00 6.60
C ARG A 392 37.46 -33.54 7.96
N TYR A 393 36.59 -32.81 8.67
CA TYR A 393 36.18 -33.15 10.02
C TYR A 393 34.67 -33.35 10.11
N LYS A 394 34.26 -34.36 10.90
CA LYS A 394 32.84 -34.64 11.16
C LYS A 394 32.25 -33.50 12.00
N ILE A 395 31.23 -32.82 11.47
CA ILE A 395 30.54 -31.73 12.16
C ILE A 395 29.31 -32.29 12.87
N ASP A 396 29.23 -32.06 14.18
CA ASP A 396 28.02 -32.29 14.97
C ASP A 396 27.37 -30.93 15.27
N ILE A 397 26.16 -30.71 14.75
CA ILE A 397 25.43 -29.44 14.91
C ILE A 397 24.39 -29.64 16.01
N ASN A 398 24.62 -29.01 17.16
CA ASN A 398 23.65 -28.98 18.24
C ASN A 398 22.44 -28.10 17.87
N LYS A 399 21.46 -28.71 17.19
CA LYS A 399 20.23 -28.04 16.72
C LYS A 399 19.43 -27.39 17.87
N ALA A 400 19.46 -27.97 19.07
CA ALA A 400 18.75 -27.43 20.23
C ALA A 400 19.29 -26.06 20.71
N ALA A 401 20.54 -25.70 20.37
CA ALA A 401 21.12 -24.40 20.68
C ALA A 401 20.78 -23.31 19.65
N LEU A 402 20.40 -23.70 18.42
CA LEU A 402 20.03 -22.79 17.33
C LEU A 402 18.54 -22.43 17.37
N GLU A 403 17.71 -23.34 17.85
CA GLU A 403 16.29 -23.10 18.15
C GLU A 403 16.13 -22.43 19.52
N ARG A 404 16.62 -21.19 19.69
CA ARG A 404 16.13 -20.37 20.80
C ARG A 404 14.65 -20.09 20.53
N LYS A 405 13.77 -20.82 21.22
CA LYS A 405 12.38 -20.41 21.42
C LYS A 405 12.39 -18.98 21.95
N GLU A 406 11.92 -18.04 21.12
CA GLU A 406 11.44 -16.75 21.60
C GLU A 406 10.48 -17.05 22.75
N ARG A 407 10.84 -16.58 23.95
CA ARG A 407 10.03 -16.70 25.15
C ARG A 407 9.06 -15.54 25.23
#